data_AF-A0A9N9CPC6-F1
#
_entry.id   AF-A0A9N9CPC6-F1
#
_cell.length_a   1.000
_cell.length_b   1.000
_cell.length_c   1.000
_cell.angle_alpha   90.00
_cell.angle_beta   90.00
_cell.angle_gamma   90.00
#
_symmetry.space_group_name_H-M   'P 1'
#
loop_
_entity.id
_entity.type
_entity.pdbx_description
1 polymer ?
#
loop_
_entity_poly.entity_id
_entity_poly.type
_entity_poly.pdbx_seq_one_letter_code
_entity_poly.pdbx_strand_id
1 'polypeptide(L)'
;MAYLSELSHFIQEAGFKNKKVHSVYFGGGTPSLAKPSNIEAILNKIACLCDLSLQTEITIEANPTSIETESLSNFQSVGINRLSLGLQSLNDKALTALGRDHTSREGLQALEVAKKVFAGNVNIDLIFARMNQTPEEWQKELQHALKLADNHISLYELMVKSGTPLYNAYRQGKYILPKPEKVANMYETAVKLSDRHGFVQYEVSNFMRNNKYSHHNSGYWAGLDYLGIGPGAHGRITDPISGIRKRMYNILSPDEWMSQCKDTGHGLRKSVVLSLHEVKDELIVFSLRSKMGMSCEQFRKFCGGQELEE
;
A
#
# COMPACT_ATOMS: atom_id res chain seq x y z
N MET A 1 19.68 -11.71 -4.61
CA MET A 1 19.56 -12.97 -5.38
C MET A 1 18.14 -13.51 -5.37
N ALA A 2 17.53 -13.82 -4.22
CA ALA A 2 16.18 -14.39 -4.15
C ALA A 2 15.09 -13.56 -4.87
N TYR A 3 14.98 -12.25 -4.58
CA TYR A 3 14.05 -11.35 -5.27
C TYR A 3 14.19 -11.38 -6.80
N LEU A 4 15.43 -11.38 -7.30
CA LEU A 4 15.71 -11.36 -8.74
C LEU A 4 15.38 -12.71 -9.40
N SER A 5 15.57 -13.81 -8.67
CA SER A 5 15.19 -15.16 -9.07
C SER A 5 13.68 -15.25 -9.23
N GLU A 6 12.94 -14.88 -8.18
CA GLU A 6 11.48 -14.95 -8.14
C GLU A 6 10.82 -14.03 -9.20
N LEU A 7 11.36 -12.82 -9.38
CA LEU A 7 10.94 -11.92 -10.47
C LEU A 7 11.11 -12.59 -11.84
N SER A 8 12.26 -13.23 -12.08
CA SER A 8 12.51 -13.91 -13.36
C SER A 8 11.50 -15.03 -13.59
N HIS A 9 11.27 -15.84 -12.57
CA HIS A 9 10.35 -16.96 -12.62
C HIS A 9 8.94 -16.49 -12.94
N PHE A 10 8.35 -15.60 -12.13
CA PHE A 10 6.95 -15.22 -12.32
C PHE A 10 6.70 -14.37 -13.56
N ILE A 11 7.63 -13.49 -13.95
CA ILE A 11 7.43 -12.69 -15.18
C ILE A 11 7.43 -13.58 -16.42
N GLN A 12 8.27 -14.64 -16.42
CA GLN A 12 8.32 -15.60 -17.52
C GLN A 12 7.10 -16.54 -17.50
N GLU A 13 6.80 -17.17 -16.36
CA GLU A 13 5.72 -18.16 -16.27
C GLU A 13 4.32 -17.55 -16.40
N ALA A 14 4.09 -16.37 -15.83
CA ALA A 14 2.79 -15.71 -15.91
C ALA A 14 2.57 -14.93 -17.21
N GLY A 15 3.51 -15.00 -18.17
CA GLY A 15 3.38 -14.32 -19.46
C GLY A 15 3.39 -12.79 -19.37
N PHE A 16 4.06 -12.24 -18.34
CA PHE A 16 4.20 -10.79 -18.18
C PHE A 16 5.40 -10.18 -18.92
N LYS A 17 6.17 -11.00 -19.64
CA LYS A 17 7.29 -10.51 -20.46
C LYS A 17 6.81 -9.41 -21.42
N ASN A 18 7.56 -8.31 -21.46
CA ASN A 18 7.27 -7.11 -22.27
C ASN A 18 5.91 -6.44 -21.98
N LYS A 19 5.22 -6.77 -20.88
CA LYS A 19 4.01 -6.06 -20.48
C LYS A 19 4.37 -4.73 -19.83
N LYS A 20 3.49 -3.74 -20.00
CA LYS A 20 3.59 -2.43 -19.35
C LYS A 20 3.38 -2.56 -17.85
N VAL A 21 4.31 -2.01 -17.07
CA VAL A 21 4.20 -1.93 -15.61
C VAL A 21 3.57 -0.58 -15.23
N HIS A 22 2.39 -0.61 -14.61
CA HIS A 22 1.71 0.61 -14.17
C HIS A 22 2.27 1.16 -12.86
N SER A 23 2.64 0.27 -11.94
CA SER A 23 3.26 0.65 -10.67
C SER A 23 4.16 -0.45 -10.12
N VAL A 24 5.15 -0.04 -9.33
CA VAL A 24 5.98 -0.88 -8.46
C VAL A 24 5.88 -0.29 -7.05
N TYR A 25 5.66 -1.14 -6.05
CA TYR A 25 5.49 -0.70 -4.67
C TYR A 25 6.37 -1.53 -3.76
N PHE A 26 7.32 -0.87 -3.11
CA PHE A 26 8.15 -1.44 -2.07
C PHE A 26 7.48 -1.15 -0.73
N GLY A 27 6.81 -2.15 -0.17
CA GLY A 27 6.05 -2.05 1.08
C GLY A 27 6.26 -3.25 2.00
N GLY A 28 5.54 -3.22 3.13
CA GLY A 28 5.72 -4.18 4.22
C GLY A 28 7.00 -3.87 5.01
N GLY A 29 7.16 -4.43 6.22
CA GLY A 29 8.34 -4.14 7.06
C GLY A 29 8.71 -2.65 7.05
N THR A 30 9.97 -2.35 6.74
CA THR A 30 10.48 -0.99 6.52
C THR A 30 11.44 -1.00 5.32
N PRO A 31 10.94 -0.84 4.07
CA PRO A 31 11.74 -1.06 2.86
C PRO A 31 12.82 0.02 2.65
N SER A 32 12.62 1.20 3.22
CA SER A 32 13.63 2.27 3.37
C SER A 32 14.88 1.87 4.14
N LEU A 33 14.88 0.76 4.89
CA LEU A 33 16.10 0.20 5.51
C LEU A 33 16.96 -0.60 4.51
N ALA A 34 16.43 -0.93 3.33
CA ALA A 34 17.20 -1.61 2.31
C ALA A 34 18.28 -0.69 1.73
N LYS A 35 19.40 -1.28 1.30
CA LYS A 35 20.40 -0.52 0.53
C LYS A 35 19.76 -0.06 -0.79
N PRO A 36 19.93 1.22 -1.21
CA PRO A 36 19.42 1.71 -2.49
C PRO A 36 19.83 0.85 -3.69
N SER A 37 21.04 0.28 -3.68
CA SER A 37 21.53 -0.64 -4.71
C SER A 37 20.69 -1.92 -4.85
N ASN A 38 20.01 -2.38 -3.79
CA ASN A 38 19.11 -3.53 -3.85
C ASN A 38 17.82 -3.16 -4.58
N ILE A 39 17.29 -1.96 -4.32
CA ILE A 39 16.12 -1.42 -5.01
C ILE A 39 16.44 -1.23 -6.49
N GLU A 40 17.59 -0.62 -6.78
CA GLU A 40 18.11 -0.45 -8.15
C GLU A 40 18.20 -1.78 -8.90
N ALA A 41 18.78 -2.82 -8.27
CA ALA A 41 18.89 -4.14 -8.88
C ALA A 41 17.52 -4.76 -9.21
N ILE A 42 16.52 -4.55 -8.36
CA ILE A 42 15.14 -5.00 -8.59
C ILE A 42 14.52 -4.23 -9.77
N LEU A 43 14.61 -2.90 -9.77
CA LEU A 43 14.04 -2.07 -10.83
C LEU A 43 14.70 -2.36 -12.19
N ASN A 44 16.02 -2.50 -12.22
CA ASN A 44 16.75 -2.89 -13.42
C ASN A 44 16.30 -4.27 -13.92
N LYS A 45 16.07 -5.22 -13.01
CA LYS A 45 15.57 -6.54 -13.38
C LYS A 45 14.16 -6.49 -13.97
N ILE A 46 13.28 -5.65 -13.43
CA ILE A 46 11.95 -5.41 -13.98
C ILE A 46 12.06 -4.76 -15.36
N ALA A 47 12.89 -3.74 -15.53
CA ALA A 47 13.11 -3.06 -16.81
C ALA A 47 13.70 -3.98 -17.89
N CYS A 48 14.50 -4.98 -17.51
CA CYS A 48 15.01 -5.99 -18.45
C CYS A 48 13.95 -7.00 -18.92
N LEU A 49 12.85 -7.17 -18.16
CA LEU A 49 11.85 -8.21 -18.42
C LEU A 49 10.50 -7.64 -18.88
N CYS A 50 10.20 -6.39 -18.52
CA CYS A 50 8.93 -5.70 -18.72
C CYS A 50 9.16 -4.27 -19.24
N ASP A 51 8.09 -3.64 -19.73
CA ASP A 51 8.11 -2.22 -20.09
C ASP A 51 7.94 -1.37 -18.82
N LEU A 52 9.08 -0.91 -18.28
CA LEU A 52 9.16 0.02 -17.15
C LEU A 52 9.33 1.46 -17.66
N SER A 53 8.22 2.09 -17.99
CA SER A 53 8.20 3.45 -18.55
C SER A 53 8.51 4.53 -17.51
N LEU A 54 8.90 5.73 -17.97
CA LEU A 54 9.07 6.91 -17.11
C LEU A 54 7.77 7.35 -16.40
N GLN A 55 6.61 6.86 -16.85
CA GLN A 55 5.30 7.15 -16.23
C GLN A 55 4.92 6.13 -15.14
N THR A 56 5.72 5.07 -14.95
CA THR A 56 5.43 4.06 -13.94
C THR A 56 5.56 4.68 -12.54
N GLU A 57 4.52 4.51 -11.71
CA GLU A 57 4.58 4.92 -10.30
C GLU A 57 5.49 3.95 -9.54
N ILE A 58 6.59 4.43 -8.98
CA ILE A 58 7.53 3.63 -8.19
C ILE A 58 7.54 4.18 -6.76
N THR A 59 6.82 3.49 -5.88
CA THR A 59 6.61 3.92 -4.49
C THR A 59 7.50 3.13 -3.53
N ILE A 60 8.04 3.81 -2.52
CA ILE A 60 8.62 3.18 -1.32
C ILE A 60 7.92 3.66 -0.04
N GLU A 61 7.77 2.78 0.95
CA GLU A 61 7.36 3.13 2.31
C GLU A 61 8.58 3.53 3.15
N ALA A 62 8.42 4.53 4.02
CA ALA A 62 9.44 4.89 5.01
C ALA A 62 8.81 5.37 6.33
N ASN A 63 9.52 5.19 7.44
CA ASN A 63 9.23 5.90 8.68
C ASN A 63 10.08 7.19 8.74
N PRO A 64 9.66 8.20 9.50
CA PRO A 64 10.36 9.49 9.55
C PRO A 64 11.52 9.49 10.57
N THR A 65 12.36 8.46 10.55
CA THR A 65 13.60 8.46 11.33
C THR A 65 14.69 9.25 10.61
N SER A 66 15.71 9.71 11.34
CA SER A 66 16.84 10.46 10.75
C SER A 66 17.56 9.65 9.66
N ILE A 67 17.85 8.37 9.92
CA ILE A 67 18.55 7.47 9.00
C ILE A 67 17.78 7.31 7.69
N GLU A 68 16.46 7.08 7.78
CA GLU A 68 15.64 6.92 6.58
C GLU A 68 15.53 8.23 5.81
N THR A 69 15.40 9.36 6.51
CA THR A 69 15.30 10.70 5.89
C THR A 69 16.55 11.07 5.11
N GLU A 70 17.74 10.77 5.64
CA GLU A 70 19.02 11.01 4.96
C GLU A 70 19.17 10.17 3.68
N SER A 71 18.53 9.00 3.62
CA SER A 71 18.61 8.09 2.48
C SER A 71 17.63 8.41 1.34
N LEU A 72 16.63 9.29 1.55
CA LEU A 72 15.56 9.54 0.57
C LEU A 72 16.08 9.97 -0.81
N SER A 73 17.11 10.82 -0.86
CA SER A 73 17.72 11.26 -2.12
C SER A 73 18.40 10.10 -2.87
N ASN A 74 18.96 9.13 -2.15
CA ASN A 74 19.55 7.94 -2.75
C ASN A 74 18.49 6.99 -3.31
N PHE A 75 17.30 6.94 -2.70
CA PHE A 75 16.18 6.19 -3.27
C PHE A 75 15.63 6.87 -4.54
N GLN A 76 15.54 8.20 -4.52
CA GLN A 76 15.14 8.96 -5.71
C GLN A 76 16.10 8.72 -6.88
N SER A 77 17.41 8.69 -6.63
CA SER A 77 18.41 8.52 -7.69
C SER A 77 18.39 7.14 -8.35
N VAL A 78 17.90 6.11 -7.66
CA VAL A 78 17.73 4.75 -8.20
C VAL A 78 16.36 4.52 -8.85
N GLY A 79 15.52 5.55 -8.94
CA GLY A 79 14.26 5.51 -9.70
C GLY A 79 12.98 5.51 -8.86
N ILE A 80 13.05 5.60 -7.52
CA ILE A 80 11.84 5.85 -6.72
C ILE A 80 11.32 7.24 -7.04
N ASN A 81 10.03 7.36 -7.35
CA ASN A 81 9.40 8.64 -7.71
C ASN A 81 8.20 9.01 -6.84
N ARG A 82 7.86 8.19 -5.83
CA ARG A 82 6.80 8.43 -4.86
C ARG A 82 7.19 7.89 -3.49
N LEU A 83 6.82 8.59 -2.42
CA LEU A 83 7.03 8.15 -1.03
C LEU A 83 5.69 7.98 -0.31
N SER A 84 5.56 6.91 0.48
CA SER A 84 4.55 6.81 1.54
C SER A 84 5.22 6.96 2.90
N LEU A 85 4.98 8.08 3.58
CA LEU A 85 5.61 8.39 4.85
C LEU A 85 4.68 8.04 6.01
N GLY A 86 5.16 7.13 6.86
CA GLY A 86 4.45 6.67 8.04
C GLY A 86 4.43 7.67 9.20
N LEU A 87 3.78 8.83 9.04
CA LEU A 87 3.72 9.89 10.05
C LEU A 87 2.91 9.47 11.29
N GLN A 88 1.79 8.78 11.07
CA GLN A 88 0.82 8.20 11.98
C GLN A 88 0.07 9.14 12.93
N SER A 89 0.74 10.17 13.45
CA SER A 89 0.23 11.06 14.50
C SER A 89 1.08 12.33 14.57
N LEU A 90 0.45 13.45 14.93
CA LEU A 90 1.14 14.69 15.29
C LEU A 90 1.24 14.88 16.82
N ASN A 91 0.83 13.87 17.59
CA ASN A 91 0.90 13.82 19.04
C ASN A 91 1.94 12.79 19.51
N ASP A 92 2.94 13.24 20.26
CA ASP A 92 4.07 12.40 20.71
C ASP A 92 3.64 11.27 21.65
N LYS A 93 2.68 11.52 22.55
CA LYS A 93 2.18 10.47 23.46
C LYS A 93 1.51 9.35 22.66
N ALA A 94 0.77 9.71 21.62
CA ALA A 94 0.14 8.73 20.75
C ALA A 94 1.15 7.99 19.86
N LEU A 95 2.23 8.65 19.40
CA LEU A 95 3.33 8.00 18.69
C LEU A 95 4.01 6.94 19.57
N THR A 96 4.34 7.28 20.82
CA THR A 96 4.89 6.32 21.77
C THR A 96 3.93 5.15 22.02
N ALA A 97 2.62 5.41 22.19
CA ALA A 97 1.62 4.36 22.38
C ALA A 97 1.46 3.45 21.15
N LEU A 98 1.73 3.96 19.95
CA LEU A 98 1.76 3.21 18.70
C LEU A 98 3.09 2.46 18.48
N GLY A 99 4.06 2.60 19.38
CA GLY A 99 5.38 1.98 19.27
C GLY A 99 6.28 2.64 18.23
N ARG A 100 6.06 3.93 17.94
CA ARG A 100 6.90 4.69 17.01
C ARG A 100 8.13 5.26 17.70
N ASP A 101 9.23 5.26 16.97
CA ASP A 101 10.57 5.68 17.38
C ASP A 101 10.90 7.13 16.94
N HIS A 102 9.91 7.84 16.40
CA HIS A 102 9.99 9.26 16.04
C HIS A 102 9.02 10.12 16.86
N THR A 103 9.36 11.39 16.98
CA THR A 103 8.49 12.46 17.48
C THR A 103 7.73 13.14 16.34
N SER A 104 6.66 13.86 16.67
CA SER A 104 5.90 14.69 15.73
C SER A 104 6.82 15.69 15.00
N ARG A 105 7.79 16.28 15.73
CA ARG A 105 8.77 17.20 15.16
C ARG A 105 9.64 16.53 14.09
N GLU A 106 10.19 15.36 14.38
CA GLU A 106 11.00 14.58 13.41
C GLU A 106 10.14 14.17 12.21
N GLY A 107 8.90 13.75 12.46
CA GLY A 107 7.87 13.50 11.44
C GLY A 107 7.70 14.65 10.45
N LEU A 108 7.52 15.86 10.97
CA LEU A 108 7.36 17.07 10.16
C LEU A 108 8.64 17.45 9.41
N GLN A 109 9.81 17.27 10.02
CA GLN A 109 11.09 17.53 9.36
C GLN A 109 11.34 16.54 8.20
N ALA A 110 11.08 15.26 8.42
CA ALA A 110 11.17 14.23 7.39
C ALA A 110 10.20 14.50 6.24
N LEU A 111 8.97 14.92 6.55
CA LEU A 111 8.00 15.31 5.53
C LEU A 111 8.53 16.46 4.67
N GLU A 112 9.07 17.52 5.26
CA GLU A 112 9.62 18.66 4.50
C GLU A 112 10.79 18.26 3.59
N VAL A 113 11.65 17.33 4.03
CA VAL A 113 12.70 16.76 3.18
C VAL A 113 12.10 15.93 2.05
N ALA A 114 11.17 15.04 2.37
CA ALA A 114 10.51 14.18 1.38
C ALA A 114 9.82 14.98 0.28
N LYS A 115 9.10 16.06 0.63
CA LYS A 115 8.43 16.95 -0.33
C LYS A 115 9.40 17.53 -1.35
N LYS A 116 10.61 17.90 -0.90
CA LYS A 116 11.68 18.40 -1.78
C LYS A 116 12.26 17.30 -2.67
N VAL A 117 12.59 16.15 -2.07
CA VAL A 117 13.22 15.03 -2.80
C VAL A 117 12.30 14.45 -3.87
N PHE A 118 11.02 14.25 -3.54
CA PHE A 118 10.03 13.63 -4.44
C PHE A 118 9.13 14.65 -5.14
N ALA A 119 9.54 15.92 -5.19
CA ALA A 119 8.84 17.00 -5.88
C ALA A 119 7.31 17.05 -5.59
N GLY A 120 6.94 16.91 -4.33
CA GLY A 120 5.54 16.93 -3.88
C GLY A 120 4.72 15.66 -4.19
N ASN A 121 5.38 14.54 -4.53
CA ASN A 121 4.74 13.24 -4.72
C ASN A 121 4.88 12.36 -3.46
N VAL A 122 4.42 12.90 -2.33
CA VAL A 122 4.47 12.25 -1.02
C VAL A 122 3.06 12.00 -0.48
N ASN A 123 2.84 10.79 0.02
CA ASN A 123 1.72 10.45 0.87
C ASN A 123 2.14 10.52 2.35
N ILE A 124 1.22 10.92 3.23
CA ILE A 124 1.37 10.71 4.67
C ILE A 124 0.27 9.78 5.18
N ASP A 125 0.68 8.81 5.99
CA ASP A 125 -0.25 7.90 6.67
C ASP A 125 -0.59 8.46 8.06
N LEU A 126 -1.86 8.47 8.43
CA LEU A 126 -2.34 8.80 9.77
C LEU A 126 -3.22 7.68 10.33
N ILE A 127 -3.16 7.52 11.65
CA ILE A 127 -3.97 6.55 12.38
C ILE A 127 -4.91 7.29 13.33
N PHE A 128 -6.22 7.09 13.15
CA PHE A 128 -7.26 7.62 14.04
C PHE A 128 -7.92 6.50 14.87
N ALA A 129 -8.92 6.85 15.67
CA ALA A 129 -9.62 5.94 16.58
C ALA A 129 -8.68 5.28 17.61
N ARG A 130 -7.70 6.04 18.10
CA ARG A 130 -6.78 5.59 19.15
C ARG A 130 -7.46 5.63 20.52
N MET A 131 -6.96 4.83 21.47
CA MET A 131 -7.43 4.87 22.85
C MET A 131 -7.35 6.30 23.40
N ASN A 132 -8.43 6.75 24.04
CA ASN A 132 -8.59 8.09 24.60
C ASN A 132 -8.60 9.26 23.59
N GLN A 133 -8.43 9.04 22.29
CA GLN A 133 -8.57 10.10 21.29
C GLN A 133 -10.01 10.60 21.25
N THR A 134 -10.24 11.89 21.40
CA THR A 134 -11.55 12.54 21.27
C THR A 134 -11.81 12.96 19.81
N PRO A 135 -13.07 13.10 19.38
CA PRO A 135 -13.40 13.62 18.05
C PRO A 135 -12.82 15.02 17.81
N GLU A 136 -12.79 15.87 18.83
CA GLU A 136 -12.24 17.22 18.77
C GLU A 136 -10.72 17.22 18.58
N GLU A 137 -10.00 16.33 19.27
CA GLU A 137 -8.56 16.13 19.06
C GLU A 137 -8.28 15.60 17.65
N TRP A 138 -9.06 14.61 17.19
CA TRP A 138 -8.93 14.10 15.84
C TRP A 138 -9.16 15.18 14.79
N GLN A 139 -10.22 15.97 14.93
CA GLN A 139 -10.51 17.07 14.01
C GLN A 139 -9.36 18.07 13.96
N LYS A 140 -8.81 18.49 15.11
CA LYS A 140 -7.68 19.44 15.16
C LYS A 140 -6.41 18.86 14.53
N GLU A 141 -6.09 17.61 14.82
CA GLU A 141 -4.92 16.91 14.26
C GLU A 141 -5.04 16.77 12.74
N LEU A 142 -6.19 16.32 12.26
CA LEU A 142 -6.45 16.17 10.82
C LEU A 142 -6.42 17.53 10.09
N GLN A 143 -6.99 18.59 10.67
CA GLN A 143 -6.89 19.95 10.11
C GLN A 143 -5.44 20.39 9.92
N HIS A 144 -4.59 20.06 10.88
CA HIS A 144 -3.17 20.39 10.77
C HIS A 144 -2.50 19.55 9.68
N ALA A 145 -2.72 18.23 9.68
CA ALA A 145 -2.13 17.35 8.70
C ALA A 145 -2.56 17.65 7.26
N LEU A 146 -3.83 17.99 7.01
CA LEU A 146 -4.32 18.36 5.68
C LEU A 146 -3.65 19.62 5.11
N LYS A 147 -3.19 20.54 5.97
CA LYS A 147 -2.42 21.73 5.54
C LYS A 147 -0.97 21.37 5.18
N LEU A 148 -0.44 20.31 5.79
CA LEU A 148 0.94 19.85 5.62
C LEU A 148 1.08 18.85 4.47
N ALA A 149 0.04 18.05 4.21
CA ALA A 149 0.02 17.05 3.14
C ALA A 149 0.24 17.68 1.76
N ASP A 150 0.87 16.93 0.86
CA ASP A 150 1.00 17.31 -0.54
C ASP A 150 -0.33 17.16 -1.29
N ASN A 151 -0.47 16.05 -2.00
CA ASN A 151 -1.61 15.76 -2.86
C ASN A 151 -2.23 14.41 -2.51
N HIS A 152 -1.73 13.73 -1.48
CA HIS A 152 -2.23 12.44 -1.04
C HIS A 152 -2.09 12.29 0.48
N ILE A 153 -3.13 11.73 1.11
CA ILE A 153 -3.16 11.39 2.53
C ILE A 153 -3.96 10.11 2.74
N SER A 154 -3.45 9.23 3.59
CA SER A 154 -4.08 7.98 3.97
C SER A 154 -4.50 8.02 5.43
N LEU A 155 -5.78 7.75 5.70
CA LEU A 155 -6.39 7.80 7.03
C LEU A 155 -6.88 6.39 7.40
N TYR A 156 -6.19 5.77 8.36
CA TYR A 156 -6.45 4.41 8.81
C TYR A 156 -7.10 4.39 10.20
N GLU A 157 -8.14 3.59 10.34
CA GLU A 157 -8.64 3.22 11.67
C GLU A 157 -7.61 2.31 12.35
N LEU A 158 -7.31 2.56 13.63
CA LEU A 158 -6.46 1.66 14.40
C LEU A 158 -7.16 0.33 14.67
N MET A 159 -6.74 -0.70 13.95
CA MET A 159 -7.26 -2.07 14.11
C MET A 159 -6.40 -2.90 15.07
N VAL A 160 -7.05 -3.68 15.94
CA VAL A 160 -6.39 -4.67 16.79
C VAL A 160 -6.29 -5.99 16.04
N LYS A 161 -5.07 -6.36 15.64
CA LYS A 161 -4.80 -7.62 14.91
C LYS A 161 -4.15 -8.66 15.82
N SER A 162 -4.60 -9.91 15.74
CA SER A 162 -4.01 -11.03 16.47
C SER A 162 -2.50 -11.13 16.20
N GLY A 163 -1.74 -11.51 17.24
CA GLY A 163 -0.28 -11.63 17.16
C GLY A 163 0.49 -10.30 17.31
N THR A 164 -0.19 -9.18 17.54
CA THR A 164 0.47 -7.88 17.77
C THR A 164 0.59 -7.53 19.26
N PRO A 165 1.56 -6.68 19.66
CA PRO A 165 1.63 -6.14 21.02
C PRO A 165 0.32 -5.44 21.45
N LEU A 166 -0.35 -4.75 20.53
CA LEU A 166 -1.63 -4.08 20.77
C LEU A 166 -2.74 -5.08 21.12
N TYR A 167 -2.79 -6.24 20.43
CA TYR A 167 -3.74 -7.30 20.77
C TYR A 167 -3.50 -7.87 22.16
N ASN A 168 -2.24 -8.04 22.57
CA ASN A 168 -1.92 -8.47 23.93
C ASN A 168 -2.39 -7.45 24.97
N ALA A 169 -2.17 -6.15 24.73
CA ALA A 169 -2.65 -5.08 25.61
C ALA A 169 -4.19 -5.04 25.69
N TYR A 170 -4.88 -5.20 24.55
CA TYR A 170 -6.34 -5.29 24.48
C TYR A 170 -6.89 -6.50 25.26
N ARG A 171 -6.32 -7.69 25.05
CA ARG A 171 -6.69 -8.92 25.77
C ARG A 171 -6.49 -8.83 27.28
N GLN A 172 -5.52 -8.02 27.72
CA GLN A 172 -5.25 -7.76 29.14
C GLN A 172 -6.09 -6.61 29.73
N GLY A 173 -6.99 -6.00 28.95
CA GLY A 173 -7.78 -4.83 29.38
C GLY A 173 -6.98 -3.54 29.52
N LYS A 174 -5.72 -3.52 29.09
CA LYS A 174 -4.84 -2.34 29.13
C LYS A 174 -5.08 -1.38 27.97
N TYR A 175 -5.68 -1.87 26.88
CA TYR A 175 -6.09 -1.08 25.74
C TYR A 175 -7.59 -1.22 25.51
N ILE A 176 -8.30 -0.11 25.41
CA ILE A 176 -9.76 -0.08 25.22
C ILE A 176 -10.05 0.52 23.85
N LEU A 177 -10.75 -0.24 23.01
CA LEU A 177 -11.19 0.26 21.71
C LEU A 177 -12.30 1.31 21.88
N PRO A 178 -12.29 2.39 21.07
CA PRO A 178 -13.41 3.31 21.02
C PRO A 178 -14.70 2.59 20.60
N LYS A 179 -15.84 3.13 21.04
CA LYS A 179 -17.15 2.62 20.62
C LYS A 179 -17.35 2.83 19.10
N PRO A 180 -18.02 1.91 18.39
CA PRO A 180 -18.22 2.01 16.94
C PRO A 180 -18.84 3.33 16.48
N GLU A 181 -19.80 3.89 17.23
CA GLU A 181 -20.46 5.15 16.89
C GLU A 181 -19.47 6.33 16.90
N LYS A 182 -18.50 6.30 17.82
CA LYS A 182 -17.43 7.30 17.92
C LYS A 182 -16.47 7.18 16.74
N VAL A 183 -16.10 5.96 16.36
CA VAL A 183 -15.23 5.70 15.19
C VAL A 183 -15.89 6.17 13.91
N ALA A 184 -17.18 5.85 13.72
CA ALA A 184 -17.97 6.29 12.56
C ALA A 184 -18.01 7.82 12.47
N ASN A 185 -18.26 8.52 13.58
CA ASN A 185 -18.25 9.98 13.61
C ASN A 185 -16.87 10.57 13.24
N MET A 186 -15.78 9.99 13.74
CA MET A 186 -14.43 10.40 13.39
C MET A 186 -14.13 10.22 11.90
N TYR A 187 -14.57 9.11 11.31
CA TYR A 187 -14.42 8.84 9.89
C TYR A 187 -15.24 9.81 9.03
N GLU A 188 -16.52 10.04 9.36
CA GLU A 188 -17.35 11.03 8.65
C GLU A 188 -16.75 12.44 8.74
N THR A 189 -16.23 12.81 9.91
CA THR A 189 -15.51 14.07 10.11
C THR A 189 -14.30 14.14 9.20
N ALA A 190 -13.55 13.04 9.06
CA ALA A 190 -12.40 12.98 8.19
C ALA A 190 -12.76 13.19 6.72
N VAL A 191 -13.83 12.55 6.24
CA VAL A 191 -14.34 12.74 4.87
C VAL A 191 -14.76 14.20 4.64
N LYS A 192 -15.63 14.74 5.50
CA LYS A 192 -16.14 16.13 5.39
C LYS A 192 -15.01 17.15 5.44
N LEU A 193 -14.02 16.94 6.30
CA LEU A 193 -12.92 17.89 6.50
C LEU A 193 -11.91 17.83 5.35
N SER A 194 -11.59 16.63 4.86
CA SER A 194 -10.71 16.45 3.71
C SER A 194 -11.27 17.14 2.47
N ASP A 195 -12.57 16.98 2.22
CA ASP A 195 -13.28 17.64 1.11
C ASP A 195 -13.17 19.17 1.17
N ARG A 196 -13.38 19.77 2.36
CA ARG A 196 -13.19 21.22 2.58
C ARG A 196 -11.76 21.71 2.34
N HIS A 197 -10.76 20.83 2.41
CA HIS A 197 -9.37 21.15 2.10
C HIS A 197 -8.98 20.76 0.65
N GLY A 198 -9.96 20.38 -0.18
CA GLY A 198 -9.77 20.02 -1.58
C GLY A 198 -9.26 18.59 -1.81
N PHE A 199 -9.32 17.73 -0.80
CA PHE A 199 -8.98 16.32 -0.92
C PHE A 199 -10.24 15.49 -1.16
N VAL A 200 -10.28 14.80 -2.31
CA VAL A 200 -11.34 13.89 -2.69
C VAL A 200 -10.99 12.49 -2.19
N GLN A 201 -11.89 11.88 -1.43
CA GLN A 201 -11.82 10.45 -1.12
C GLN A 201 -12.01 9.64 -2.41
N TYR A 202 -10.98 8.92 -2.85
CA TYR A 202 -11.07 8.10 -4.07
C TYR A 202 -11.26 6.61 -3.75
N GLU A 203 -10.90 6.18 -2.54
CA GLU A 203 -11.22 4.86 -1.98
C GLU A 203 -11.31 4.93 -0.44
N VAL A 204 -11.54 3.80 0.24
CA VAL A 204 -11.93 3.74 1.67
C VAL A 204 -11.04 4.55 2.62
N SER A 205 -9.72 4.50 2.47
CA SER A 205 -8.77 5.11 3.41
C SER A 205 -7.92 6.23 2.79
N ASN A 206 -7.99 6.47 1.50
CA ASN A 206 -7.06 7.32 0.76
C ASN A 206 -7.80 8.48 0.09
N PHE A 207 -7.20 9.65 0.25
CA PHE A 207 -7.71 10.92 -0.20
C PHE A 207 -6.64 11.60 -1.06
N MET A 208 -7.08 12.23 -2.14
CA MET A 208 -6.17 12.82 -3.11
C MET A 208 -6.63 14.21 -3.56
N ARG A 209 -5.68 15.02 -4.02
CA ARG A 209 -5.92 16.31 -4.68
C ARG A 209 -5.15 16.32 -6.00
N ASN A 210 -5.56 17.17 -6.94
CA ASN A 210 -4.88 17.35 -8.23
C ASN A 210 -4.70 16.04 -9.02
N ASN A 211 -5.65 15.10 -8.89
CA ASN A 211 -5.62 13.78 -9.54
C ASN A 211 -4.38 12.93 -9.18
N LYS A 212 -3.75 13.16 -8.02
CA LYS A 212 -2.58 12.39 -7.54
C LYS A 212 -3.01 11.21 -6.67
N TYR A 213 -3.86 10.34 -7.20
CA TYR A 213 -4.21 9.08 -6.54
C TYR A 213 -3.08 8.05 -6.70
N SER A 214 -2.94 7.10 -5.77
CA SER A 214 -1.99 6.00 -5.95
C SER A 214 -2.44 5.06 -7.06
N HIS A 215 -1.61 4.93 -8.10
CA HIS A 215 -1.83 3.96 -9.18
C HIS A 215 -1.79 2.53 -8.65
N HIS A 216 -0.90 2.24 -7.70
CA HIS A 216 -0.80 0.94 -7.05
C HIS A 216 -2.09 0.55 -6.32
N ASN A 217 -2.58 1.39 -5.41
CA ASN A 217 -3.81 1.10 -4.66
C ASN A 217 -5.03 0.99 -5.60
N SER A 218 -5.12 1.87 -6.59
CA SER A 218 -6.22 1.87 -7.54
C SER A 218 -6.23 0.63 -8.44
N GLY A 219 -5.05 0.10 -8.78
CA GLY A 219 -4.92 -1.13 -9.55
C GLY A 219 -5.52 -2.35 -8.84
N TYR A 220 -5.38 -2.44 -7.51
CA TYR A 220 -6.03 -3.49 -6.72
C TYR A 220 -7.55 -3.43 -6.86
N TRP A 221 -8.11 -2.23 -6.64
CA TRP A 221 -9.55 -1.98 -6.67
C TRP A 221 -10.15 -2.15 -8.06
N ALA A 222 -9.40 -1.81 -9.11
CA ALA A 222 -9.81 -2.00 -10.50
C ALA A 222 -9.66 -3.45 -11.00
N GLY A 223 -9.26 -4.39 -10.13
CA GLY A 223 -9.13 -5.79 -10.51
C GLY A 223 -7.95 -6.06 -11.45
N LEU A 224 -6.89 -5.25 -11.47
CA LEU A 224 -5.72 -5.51 -12.32
C LEU A 224 -4.86 -6.66 -11.80
N ASP A 225 -4.13 -7.32 -12.68
CA ASP A 225 -3.14 -8.30 -12.23
C ASP A 225 -1.95 -7.63 -11.54
N TYR A 226 -1.39 -8.31 -10.54
CA TYR A 226 -0.20 -7.89 -9.84
C TYR A 226 0.62 -9.08 -9.34
N LEU A 227 1.94 -8.91 -9.35
CA LEU A 227 2.88 -9.87 -8.79
C LEU A 227 3.23 -9.49 -7.36
N GLY A 228 3.08 -10.45 -6.45
CA GLY A 228 3.64 -10.37 -5.11
C GLY A 228 5.01 -11.04 -5.10
N ILE A 229 6.05 -10.28 -4.80
CA ILE A 229 7.43 -10.78 -4.72
C ILE A 229 7.94 -10.56 -3.29
N GLY A 230 8.61 -11.56 -2.73
CA GLY A 230 9.14 -11.51 -1.38
C GLY A 230 8.38 -12.34 -0.35
N PRO A 231 8.92 -12.45 0.87
CA PRO A 231 8.31 -13.24 1.93
C PRO A 231 6.96 -12.64 2.34
N GLY A 232 5.94 -13.49 2.42
CA GLY A 232 4.57 -13.13 2.78
C GLY A 232 3.82 -12.32 1.72
N ALA A 233 4.43 -12.09 0.55
CA ALA A 233 3.78 -11.39 -0.53
C ALA A 233 2.59 -12.19 -1.09
N HIS A 234 1.55 -11.45 -1.48
CA HIS A 234 0.39 -11.99 -2.17
C HIS A 234 0.41 -11.50 -3.61
N GLY A 235 -0.03 -12.34 -4.55
CA GLY A 235 -0.16 -12.00 -5.96
C GLY A 235 -1.54 -12.37 -6.50
N ARG A 236 -1.93 -11.74 -7.60
CA ARG A 236 -3.15 -12.08 -8.36
C ARG A 236 -2.83 -11.96 -9.83
N ILE A 237 -2.86 -13.07 -10.53
CA ILE A 237 -2.47 -13.13 -11.95
C ILE A 237 -3.56 -13.81 -12.75
N THR A 238 -3.71 -13.38 -14.00
CA THR A 238 -4.57 -14.01 -14.98
C THR A 238 -3.69 -14.59 -16.06
N ASP A 239 -3.82 -15.90 -16.29
CA ASP A 239 -3.08 -16.56 -17.37
C ASP A 239 -3.56 -15.99 -18.72
N PRO A 240 -2.65 -15.44 -19.55
CA PRO A 240 -3.05 -14.70 -20.75
C PRO A 240 -3.59 -15.59 -21.87
N ILE A 241 -3.43 -16.91 -21.78
CA ILE A 241 -3.88 -17.87 -22.79
C ILE A 241 -5.23 -18.47 -22.39
N SER A 242 -5.30 -19.02 -21.18
CA SER A 242 -6.49 -19.70 -20.66
C SER A 242 -7.50 -18.74 -20.02
N GLY A 243 -7.10 -17.52 -19.68
CA GLY A 243 -7.93 -16.58 -18.90
C GLY A 243 -8.11 -17.00 -17.44
N ILE A 244 -7.45 -18.07 -16.99
CA ILE A 244 -7.61 -18.58 -15.63
C ILE A 244 -6.93 -17.64 -14.64
N ARG A 245 -7.72 -17.13 -13.69
CA ARG A 245 -7.25 -16.25 -12.64
C ARG A 245 -6.80 -17.02 -11.40
N LYS A 246 -5.67 -16.64 -10.82
CA LYS A 246 -5.07 -17.30 -9.65
C LYS A 246 -4.68 -16.27 -8.58
N ARG A 247 -4.91 -16.62 -7.31
CA ARG A 247 -4.31 -15.95 -6.15
C ARG A 247 -3.07 -16.72 -5.70
N MET A 248 -1.98 -16.00 -5.48
CA MET A 248 -0.68 -16.54 -5.11
C MET A 248 -0.30 -16.07 -3.71
N TYR A 249 0.33 -16.96 -2.96
CA TYR A 249 0.71 -16.74 -1.57
C TYR A 249 2.15 -17.21 -1.39
N ASN A 250 3.07 -16.31 -1.08
CA ASN A 250 4.45 -16.66 -0.78
C ASN A 250 4.61 -17.19 0.65
N ILE A 251 5.72 -17.87 0.89
CA ILE A 251 6.16 -18.28 2.22
C ILE A 251 6.32 -17.05 3.11
N LEU A 252 5.82 -17.12 4.35
CA LEU A 252 5.87 -16.00 5.31
C LEU A 252 7.28 -15.78 5.88
N SER A 253 8.00 -16.86 6.19
CA SER A 253 9.33 -16.79 6.79
C SER A 253 10.37 -16.31 5.76
N PRO A 254 11.12 -15.22 6.03
CA PRO A 254 12.16 -14.75 5.12
C PRO A 254 13.21 -15.79 4.79
N ASP A 255 13.68 -16.56 5.78
CA ASP A 255 14.75 -17.54 5.58
C ASP A 255 14.30 -18.73 4.74
N GLU A 256 13.09 -19.24 5.02
CA GLU A 256 12.49 -20.32 4.23
C GLU A 256 12.20 -19.86 2.79
N TRP A 257 11.67 -18.64 2.64
CA TRP A 257 11.42 -18.04 1.33
C TRP A 257 12.71 -17.88 0.52
N MET A 258 13.79 -17.41 1.14
CA MET A 258 15.10 -17.29 0.50
C MET A 258 15.69 -18.64 0.10
N SER A 259 15.56 -19.65 0.97
CA SER A 259 16.01 -21.01 0.67
C SER A 259 15.25 -21.59 -0.52
N GLN A 260 13.92 -21.53 -0.52
CA GLN A 260 13.12 -22.05 -1.62
C GLN A 260 13.40 -21.30 -2.93
N CYS A 261 13.57 -19.98 -2.90
CA CYS A 261 13.94 -19.22 -4.10
C CYS A 261 15.28 -19.66 -4.71
N LYS A 262 16.21 -20.16 -3.88
CA LYS A 262 17.49 -20.69 -4.35
C LYS A 262 17.31 -22.06 -5.01
N ASP A 263 16.42 -22.89 -4.47
CA ASP A 263 16.24 -24.28 -4.91
C ASP A 263 15.30 -24.40 -6.11
N THR A 264 14.20 -23.65 -6.14
CA THR A 264 13.15 -23.75 -7.17
C THR A 264 12.98 -22.49 -8.02
N GLY A 265 13.69 -21.41 -7.67
CA GLY A 265 13.58 -20.12 -8.38
C GLY A 265 12.48 -19.19 -7.85
N HIS A 266 11.60 -19.65 -6.95
CA HIS A 266 10.51 -18.84 -6.39
C HIS A 266 10.11 -19.32 -4.99
N GLY A 267 9.48 -18.46 -4.19
CA GLY A 267 9.07 -18.76 -2.81
C GLY A 267 7.56 -18.94 -2.64
N LEU A 268 6.89 -19.49 -3.66
CA LEU A 268 5.45 -19.73 -3.66
C LEU A 268 5.11 -20.85 -2.66
N ARG A 269 4.21 -20.55 -1.72
CA ARG A 269 3.67 -21.52 -0.77
C ARG A 269 2.36 -22.13 -1.26
N LYS A 270 1.50 -21.31 -1.86
CA LYS A 270 0.16 -21.72 -2.30
C LYS A 270 -0.28 -20.93 -3.52
N SER A 271 -0.93 -21.61 -4.47
CA SER A 271 -1.67 -20.99 -5.58
C SER A 271 -3.10 -21.52 -5.58
N VAL A 272 -4.07 -20.62 -5.74
CA VAL A 272 -5.50 -20.94 -5.75
C VAL A 272 -6.10 -20.43 -7.05
N VAL A 273 -6.64 -21.33 -7.87
CA VAL A 273 -7.45 -20.98 -9.04
C VAL A 273 -8.78 -20.44 -8.55
N LEU A 274 -9.20 -19.29 -9.09
CA LEU A 274 -10.50 -18.71 -8.79
C LEU A 274 -11.55 -19.23 -9.76
N SER A 275 -12.69 -19.62 -9.20
CA SER A 275 -13.92 -19.82 -9.99
C SER A 275 -14.41 -18.49 -10.54
N LEU A 276 -15.22 -18.54 -11.60
CA LEU A 276 -15.82 -17.34 -12.18
C LEU A 276 -16.67 -16.59 -11.15
N HIS A 277 -17.38 -17.30 -10.28
CA HIS A 277 -18.17 -16.70 -9.21
C HIS A 277 -17.29 -15.90 -8.23
N GLU A 278 -16.15 -16.48 -7.79
CA GLU A 278 -15.20 -15.76 -6.93
C GLU A 278 -14.58 -14.53 -7.62
N VAL A 279 -14.37 -14.59 -8.94
CA VAL A 279 -13.90 -13.43 -9.71
C VAL A 279 -14.96 -12.34 -9.74
N LYS A 280 -16.23 -12.68 -10.00
CA LYS A 280 -17.35 -11.74 -9.97
C LYS A 280 -17.46 -11.07 -8.60
N ASP A 281 -17.48 -11.86 -7.52
CA ASP A 281 -17.55 -11.37 -6.14
C ASP A 281 -16.40 -10.41 -5.81
N GLU A 282 -15.17 -10.78 -6.15
CA GLU A 282 -13.99 -9.95 -5.90
C GLU A 282 -14.10 -8.60 -6.61
N LEU A 283 -14.49 -8.60 -7.89
CA LEU A 283 -14.64 -7.38 -8.68
C LEU A 283 -15.75 -6.48 -8.14
N ILE A 284 -16.90 -7.04 -7.74
CA ILE A 284 -18.01 -6.27 -7.17
C ILE A 284 -17.55 -5.61 -5.86
N VAL A 285 -17.02 -6.41 -4.93
CA VAL A 285 -16.57 -5.90 -3.62
C VAL A 285 -15.48 -4.84 -3.78
N PHE A 286 -14.53 -5.03 -4.69
CA PHE A 286 -13.45 -4.07 -4.90
C PHE A 286 -13.92 -2.79 -5.58
N SER A 287 -14.87 -2.89 -6.49
CA SER A 287 -15.46 -1.71 -7.16
C SER A 287 -16.24 -0.84 -6.17
N LEU A 288 -16.96 -1.46 -5.22
CA LEU A 288 -17.67 -0.73 -4.16
C LEU A 288 -16.75 0.02 -3.20
N ARG A 289 -15.46 -0.34 -3.14
CA ARG A 289 -14.45 0.33 -2.30
C ARG A 289 -13.87 1.58 -2.94
N SER A 290 -14.14 1.83 -4.23
CA SER A 290 -13.57 2.92 -5.01
C SER A 290 -14.67 3.84 -5.52
N LYS A 291 -14.45 5.17 -5.47
CA LYS A 291 -15.35 6.12 -6.13
C LYS A 291 -15.38 5.97 -7.64
N MET A 292 -14.34 5.36 -8.23
CA MET A 292 -14.29 5.11 -9.67
C MET A 292 -15.22 3.97 -10.09
N GLY A 293 -15.59 3.09 -9.15
CA GLY A 293 -16.38 1.89 -9.45
C GLY A 293 -15.73 1.04 -10.54
N MET A 294 -16.59 0.39 -11.32
CA MET A 294 -16.22 -0.41 -12.48
C MET A 294 -17.36 -0.36 -13.50
N SER A 295 -17.02 -0.22 -14.77
CA SER A 295 -18.00 -0.25 -15.85
C SER A 295 -18.46 -1.68 -16.16
N CYS A 296 -19.69 -1.84 -16.66
CA CYS A 296 -20.17 -3.15 -17.14
C CYS A 296 -19.28 -3.73 -18.24
N GLU A 297 -18.67 -2.90 -19.07
CA GLU A 297 -17.70 -3.33 -20.09
C GLU A 297 -16.46 -3.97 -19.45
N GLN A 298 -15.86 -3.32 -18.45
CA GLN A 298 -14.72 -3.86 -17.72
C GLN A 298 -15.09 -5.16 -16.99
N PHE A 299 -16.27 -5.21 -16.37
CA PHE A 299 -16.75 -6.41 -15.69
C PHE A 299 -16.86 -7.59 -16.66
N ARG A 300 -17.54 -7.40 -17.80
CA ARG A 300 -17.65 -8.43 -18.85
C ARG A 300 -16.29 -8.87 -19.34
N LYS A 301 -15.35 -7.95 -19.52
CA LYS A 301 -13.98 -8.27 -19.93
C LYS A 301 -13.28 -9.21 -18.94
N PHE A 302 -13.43 -8.99 -17.64
CA PHE A 302 -12.85 -9.87 -16.62
C PHE A 302 -13.61 -11.19 -16.44
N CYS A 303 -14.91 -11.22 -16.81
CA CYS A 303 -15.80 -12.36 -16.57
C CYS A 303 -16.08 -13.18 -17.84
N GLY A 304 -15.23 -13.09 -18.86
CA GLY A 304 -15.37 -13.87 -20.09
C GLY A 304 -16.63 -13.54 -20.90
N GLY A 305 -17.13 -12.31 -20.80
CA GLY A 305 -18.31 -11.81 -21.50
C GLY A 305 -19.61 -11.85 -20.69
N GLN A 306 -19.64 -12.53 -19.54
CA GLN A 306 -20.85 -12.63 -18.72
C GLN A 306 -21.23 -11.31 -18.06
N GLU A 307 -22.53 -11.05 -18.02
CA GLU A 307 -23.10 -9.84 -17.41
C GLU A 307 -23.20 -9.98 -15.88
N LEU A 308 -23.52 -8.89 -15.19
CA LEU A 308 -23.61 -8.87 -13.73
C LEU A 308 -24.84 -9.63 -13.23
N GLU A 309 -25.90 -9.63 -14.04
CA GLU A 309 -27.20 -10.23 -13.79
C GLU A 309 -27.23 -11.76 -14.01
N GLU A 310 -26.20 -12.31 -14.65
CA GLU A 310 -26.00 -13.75 -14.92
C GLU A 310 -25.19 -14.46 -13.83
#